data_AF-A0A2G4JLF5-F1
#
_entry.id   AF-A0A2G4JLF5-F1
#
_cell.length_a   1.000
_cell.length_b   1.000
_cell.length_c   1.000
_cell.angle_alpha   90.00
_cell.angle_beta   90.00
_cell.angle_gamma   90.00
#
_symmetry.space_group_name_H-M   'P 1'
#
loop_
_entity.id
_entity.type
_entity.pdbx_description
1 polymer ?
#
loop_
_entity_poly.entity_id
_entity_poly.type
_entity_poly.pdbx_seq_one_letter_code
_entity_poly.pdbx_strand_id
1 'polypeptide(L)' 'MALKRAGLDAAETTYGAGVKLTAAFASCEPIERQVWRVHVGSPGVRAICVAPERRLGFDRAALAADPRIASLRWQR' A
#
# COMPACT_ATOMS: atom_id res chain seq x y z
N MET A 1 -36.83 15.22 -15.47
CA MET A 1 -36.27 15.90 -16.66
C MET A 1 -34.84 16.29 -16.32
N ALA A 2 -33.79 15.55 -16.73
CA ALA A 2 -33.24 15.47 -18.09
C ALA A 2 -32.88 16.89 -18.61
N LEU A 3 -31.67 17.24 -19.06
CA LEU A 3 -30.58 16.41 -19.56
C LEU A 3 -29.32 17.33 -19.80
N LYS A 4 -28.12 16.78 -19.55
CA LYS A 4 -26.97 16.73 -20.49
C LYS A 4 -26.04 17.94 -20.70
N ARG A 5 -24.77 17.71 -20.35
CA ARG A 5 -23.63 17.45 -21.27
C ARG A 5 -22.48 16.88 -20.40
N ALA A 6 -22.15 15.59 -20.44
CA ALA A 6 -21.46 14.84 -21.50
C ALA A 6 -20.03 15.32 -21.73
N GLY A 7 -19.06 14.43 -21.46
CA GLY A 7 -17.70 14.50 -21.98
C GLY A 7 -16.68 15.16 -21.06
N LEU A 8 -16.18 14.42 -20.07
CA LEU A 8 -14.73 14.41 -19.88
C LEU A 8 -14.31 12.97 -20.05
N ASP A 9 -13.64 12.77 -21.16
CA ASP A 9 -13.26 11.49 -21.73
C ASP A 9 -12.67 10.57 -20.66
N ALA A 10 -13.07 9.32 -20.72
CA ALA A 10 -12.28 8.24 -20.18
C ALA A 10 -10.92 8.32 -20.87
N ALA A 11 -10.01 9.09 -20.27
CA ALA A 11 -8.61 9.10 -20.63
C ALA A 11 -8.13 7.70 -20.31
N GLU A 12 -8.24 6.86 -21.33
CA GLU A 12 -7.45 5.67 -21.56
C GLU A 12 -6.01 6.09 -21.34
N THR A 13 -5.59 6.05 -20.07
CA THR A 13 -4.21 6.21 -19.68
C THR A 13 -3.58 4.89 -20.02
N THR A 14 -3.30 4.71 -21.32
CA THR A 14 -2.42 3.69 -21.84
C THR A 14 -1.02 4.02 -21.36
N TYR A 15 -0.78 3.86 -20.05
CA TYR A 15 0.57 3.71 -19.54
C TYR A 15 1.00 2.33 -20.03
N GLY A 16 1.92 2.31 -20.99
CA GLY A 16 2.32 1.12 -21.71
C GLY A 16 2.62 -0.07 -20.79
N ALA A 17 2.28 -1.25 -21.31
CA ALA A 17 2.58 -2.58 -20.79
C ALA A 17 1.80 -3.03 -19.54
N GLY A 18 0.62 -3.62 -19.78
CA GLY A 18 0.20 -4.90 -19.19
C GLY A 18 -0.02 -4.99 -17.67
N VAL A 19 0.09 -3.89 -16.92
CA VAL A 19 -0.17 -3.91 -15.48
C VAL A 19 -1.68 -3.76 -15.24
N LYS A 20 -2.32 -4.83 -14.72
CA LYS A 20 -3.69 -4.72 -14.23
C LYS A 20 -3.66 -3.90 -12.94
N LEU A 21 -3.97 -2.61 -13.05
CA LEU A 21 -4.26 -1.79 -11.87
C LEU A 21 -5.55 -2.32 -11.25
N THR A 22 -5.47 -2.79 -10.00
CA THR A 22 -6.67 -3.06 -9.21
C THR A 22 -7.46 -1.77 -9.04
N ALA A 23 -8.79 -1.86 -8.92
CA ALA A 23 -9.66 -0.69 -8.78
C ALA A 23 -9.25 0.25 -7.64
N ALA A 24 -8.50 -0.25 -6.64
CA ALA A 24 -7.91 0.55 -5.57
C ALA A 24 -6.90 1.61 -6.05
N PHE A 25 -6.37 1.51 -7.28
CA PHE A 25 -5.45 2.48 -7.89
C PHE A 25 -6.08 3.27 -9.04
N ALA A 26 -7.41 3.38 -9.09
CA ALA A 26 -8.11 4.14 -10.12
C ALA A 26 -7.90 5.66 -10.02
N SER A 27 -7.53 6.17 -8.83
CA SER A 27 -7.16 7.57 -8.63
C SER A 27 -5.64 7.72 -8.67
N CYS A 28 -5.15 8.65 -9.49
CA CYS A 28 -3.73 9.02 -9.53
C CYS A 28 -3.31 9.86 -8.31
N GLU A 29 -4.26 10.42 -7.57
CA GLU A 29 -3.99 11.21 -6.38
C GLU A 29 -4.14 10.38 -5.10
N PRO A 30 -3.24 10.56 -4.10
CA PRO A 30 -3.38 9.92 -2.80
C PRO A 30 -4.72 10.26 -2.13
N ILE A 31 -5.53 9.23 -1.85
CA ILE A 31 -6.88 9.38 -1.28
C ILE A 31 -6.83 9.79 0.20
N GLU A 32 -5.85 9.28 0.95
CA GLU A 32 -5.67 9.57 2.38
C GLU A 32 -4.20 9.42 2.77
N ARG A 33 -3.73 10.24 3.74
CA ARG A 33 -2.40 10.13 4.32
C ARG A 33 -2.49 9.59 5.75
N GLN A 34 -1.79 8.50 6.00
CA GLN A 34 -1.73 7.85 7.30
C GLN A 34 -0.31 7.81 7.85
N VAL A 35 -0.17 7.92 9.17
CA VAL A 35 1.12 7.86 9.86
C VAL A 35 1.26 6.50 10.53
N TRP A 36 2.27 5.76 10.10
CA TRP A 36 2.55 4.42 10.60
C TRP A 36 3.84 4.41 11.42
N ARG A 37 3.77 3.81 12.61
CA ARG A 37 4.94 3.48 13.43
C ARG A 37 5.30 2.03 13.20
N VAL A 38 6.50 1.79 12.70
CA VAL A 38 7.00 0.44 12.40
C VAL A 38 8.04 0.03 13.44
N HIS A 39 7.77 -1.06 14.13
CA HIS A 39 8.65 -1.68 15.11
C HIS A 39 9.20 -2.99 14.56
N VAL A 40 10.52 -3.06 14.44
CA VAL A 40 11.26 -4.27 14.05
C VAL A 40 11.97 -4.79 15.29
N GLY A 41 11.77 -6.05 15.62
CA GLY A 41 12.41 -6.67 16.77
C GLY A 41 12.48 -8.19 16.68
N SER A 42 12.92 -8.83 17.76
CA SER A 42 12.98 -10.30 17.88
C SER A 42 11.71 -11.03 17.39
N PRO A 43 10.47 -10.61 17.72
CA PRO A 43 9.28 -11.32 17.27
C PRO A 43 8.92 -11.11 15.79
N GLY A 44 9.57 -10.17 15.09
CA GLY A 44 9.24 -9.80 13.71
C GLY A 44 8.95 -8.31 13.54
N VAL A 45 8.05 -7.97 12.63
CA VAL A 45 7.68 -6.59 12.29
C VAL A 45 6.25 -6.29 12.70
N ARG A 46 6.05 -5.18 13.40
CA ARG A 46 4.72 -4.65 13.74
C ARG A 46 4.58 -3.24 13.20
N ALA A 47 3.46 -2.95 12.54
CA ALA A 47 3.11 -1.62 12.09
C ALA A 47 1.83 -1.17 12.79
N ILE A 48 1.85 0.05 13.32
CA ILE A 48 0.73 0.64 14.07
C ILE A 48 0.38 1.97 13.42
N CYS A 49 -0.86 2.09 12.96
CA CYS A 49 -1.48 3.35 12.55
C CYS A 49 -2.28 3.91 13.73
N VAL A 50 -2.10 5.20 14.03
CA VAL A 50 -2.72 5.82 15.20
C VAL A 50 -4.12 6.37 14.89
N ALA A 51 -4.37 6.81 13.65
CA ALA A 51 -5.65 7.36 13.23
C ALA A 51 -5.90 7.07 11.73
N PRO A 52 -6.85 6.18 11.39
CA PRO A 52 -7.61 5.29 12.29
C PRO A 52 -6.71 4.25 12.98
N GLU A 53 -7.09 3.76 14.16
CA GLU A 53 -6.32 2.70 14.83
C GLU A 53 -6.30 1.44 13.96
N ARG A 54 -5.12 1.07 13.46
CA ARG A 54 -4.89 -0.16 12.71
C ARG A 54 -3.58 -0.78 13.13
N ARG A 55 -3.54 -2.11 13.16
CA ARG A 55 -2.35 -2.89 13.56
C ARG A 55 -2.10 -3.99 12.54
N LEU A 56 -0.85 -4.08 12.09
CA LEU A 56 -0.36 -5.15 11.24
C LEU A 56 0.82 -5.82 11.94
N GLY A 57 0.86 -7.14 11.91
CA GLY A 57 1.93 -7.94 12.50
C GLY A 57 2.37 -9.02 11.53
N PHE A 58 3.68 -9.11 11.33
CA PHE A 58 4.33 -10.12 10.52
C PHE A 58 5.39 -10.82 11.36
N ASP A 59 5.36 -12.15 11.36
CA ASP A 59 6.45 -12.93 11.90
C ASP A 59 7.68 -12.85 10.98
N ARG A 60 8.83 -13.36 11.46
CA ARG A 60 10.05 -13.39 10.64
C ARG A 60 9.94 -14.34 9.45
N ALA A 61 9.14 -15.40 9.58
CA ALA A 61 8.98 -16.41 8.53
C ALA A 61 8.29 -15.82 7.30
N ALA A 62 7.29 -14.95 7.49
CA ALA A 62 6.60 -14.23 6.43
C ALA A 62 7.52 -13.33 5.60
N LEU A 63 8.66 -12.93 6.17
CA LEU A 63 9.65 -12.06 5.53
C LEU A 63 10.89 -12.82 5.06
N ALA A 64 10.97 -14.14 5.30
CA ALA A 64 12.15 -14.95 4.99
C ALA A 64 12.45 -15.03 3.48
N ALA A 65 11.43 -14.84 2.63
CA ALA A 65 11.58 -14.82 1.18
C ALA A 65 12.24 -13.54 0.64
N ASP A 66 12.30 -12.45 1.43
CA ASP A 66 12.92 -11.21 0.99
C ASP A 66 14.42 -11.20 1.34
N PRO A 67 15.33 -11.21 0.35
CA PRO A 67 16.77 -11.26 0.61
C PRO A 67 17.29 -10.03 1.36
N ARG A 68 16.60 -8.89 1.28
CA ARG A 68 16.99 -7.67 2.02
C ARG A 68 16.75 -7.80 3.51
N ILE A 69 15.77 -8.62 3.88
CA ILE A 69 15.43 -8.89 5.27
C ILE A 69 16.33 -9.96 5.88
N ALA A 70 16.88 -10.86 5.05
CA ALA A 70 17.77 -11.94 5.50
C ALA A 70 19.02 -11.42 6.24
N SER A 71 19.58 -10.27 5.81
CA SER A 71 20.74 -9.63 6.46
C SER A 71 20.38 -8.66 7.59
N LEU A 72 19.09 -8.51 7.93
CA LEU A 72 18.64 -7.53 8.92
C LEU A 72 19.03 -7.97 10.34
N ARG A 73 19.67 -7.08 11.11
CA ARG A 73 19.88 -7.29 12.54
C ARG A 73 18.58 -7.04 13.30
N TRP A 74 17.89 -8.12 13.67
CA TRP A 74 16.59 -8.09 14.35
C TRP A 74 16.65 -7.64 15.82
N GLN A 75 17.80 -7.81 16.46
CA GLN A 75 18.01 -7.41 17.85
C GLN A 75 18.67 -6.03 17.86
N ARG A 76 17.89 -5.04 18.26
CA ARG A 76 18.27 -3.63 18.44
C ARG A 76 17.68 -3.11 19.73
#